data_AF-A0A2N5YZ99-F1
#
_entry.id   AF-A0A2N5YZ99-F1
#
_cell.length_a   1.000
_cell.length_b   1.000
_cell.length_c   1.000
_cell.angle_alpha   90.00
_cell.angle_beta   90.00
_cell.angle_gamma   90.00
#
_symmetry.space_group_name_H-M   'P 1'
#
loop_
_entity.id
_entity.type
_entity.pdbx_description
1 polymer ?
#
loop_
_entity_poly.entity_id
_entity_poly.type
_entity_poly.pdbx_seq_one_letter_code
_entity_poly.pdbx_strand_id
1 'polypeptide(L)'
;MKRILTISAILLSLALVFGSCASKRYTKKATKLEAIGQNAEAAELYYLAVAKKRTNTEAMAGLKRTGQIMLDKKLSEFNQAYINQQNKEGVYLYEEAKEYYDKVAAVGVELNFPSYYNNYYEEVKNTFLEEQYFKGTKLLDEEKFGQAENVFKEIVRLQPNYKDSKDKLIIATYEPKYRESLDKMDNGMYRQSYYLFEEIIEGAGAYKSSYELKSECLEKGSMTVVMEDVKNTTATAGLESTMESTLINKIKEFDNPFIKLVDSDNNFKSKTAGSSLSSITLICEITKFTYNKGSQSKTEKRGYLKKKVKVLNRET
;
A
#
# COMPACT_ATOMS: atom_id res chain seq x y z
N MET A 1 10.43 -24.98 35.76
CA MET A 1 10.96 -23.63 35.46
C MET A 1 12.49 -23.61 35.27
N LYS A 2 13.32 -24.09 36.20
CA LYS A 2 14.81 -24.09 36.05
C LYS A 2 15.35 -24.82 34.80
N ARG A 3 14.76 -25.97 34.41
CA ARG A 3 15.18 -26.73 33.20
C ARG A 3 14.86 -26.03 31.87
N ILE A 4 13.79 -25.23 31.83
CA ILE A 4 13.39 -24.46 30.64
C ILE A 4 14.31 -23.23 30.48
N LEU A 5 14.71 -22.59 31.61
CA LEU A 5 15.71 -21.52 31.60
C LEU A 5 17.09 -22.01 31.14
N THR A 6 17.54 -23.20 31.54
CA THR A 6 18.85 -23.74 31.11
C THR A 6 18.87 -24.13 29.63
N ILE A 7 17.77 -24.69 29.10
CA ILE A 7 17.67 -25.05 27.68
C ILE A 7 17.61 -23.77 26.82
N SER A 8 16.88 -22.74 27.26
CA SER A 8 16.82 -21.44 26.59
C SER A 8 18.18 -20.72 26.60
N ALA A 9 18.95 -20.79 27.69
CA ALA A 9 20.31 -20.25 27.76
C ALA A 9 21.31 -20.99 26.84
N ILE A 10 21.18 -22.31 26.71
CA ILE A 10 22.02 -23.12 25.80
C ILE A 10 21.67 -22.80 24.34
N LEU A 11 20.38 -22.70 23.97
CA LEU A 11 19.95 -22.33 22.62
C LEU A 11 20.38 -20.90 22.23
N LEU A 12 20.33 -19.96 23.17
CA LEU A 12 20.81 -18.58 22.96
C LEU A 12 22.33 -18.52 22.80
N SER A 13 23.07 -19.35 23.55
CA SER A 13 24.54 -19.47 23.40
C SER A 13 24.95 -20.12 22.08
N LEU A 14 24.17 -21.09 21.57
CA LEU A 14 24.45 -21.77 20.31
C LEU A 14 24.21 -20.86 19.10
N ALA A 15 23.18 -20.02 19.14
CA ALA A 15 22.90 -19.02 18.12
C ALA A 15 24.02 -17.96 17.96
N LEU A 16 24.71 -17.61 19.06
CA LEU A 16 25.84 -16.66 19.06
C LEU A 16 27.12 -17.24 18.43
N VAL A 17 27.33 -18.56 18.50
CA VAL A 17 28.54 -19.21 17.95
C VAL A 17 28.47 -19.36 16.43
N PHE A 18 27.31 -19.69 15.85
CA PHE A 18 27.19 -19.92 14.40
C PHE A 18 27.45 -18.67 13.54
N GLY A 19 27.09 -17.47 14.03
CA GLY A 19 27.41 -16.21 13.33
C GLY A 19 28.92 -15.93 13.22
N SER A 20 29.70 -16.40 14.21
CA SER A 20 31.15 -16.17 14.27
C SER A 20 31.94 -17.01 13.25
N CYS A 21 31.50 -18.25 12.98
CA CYS A 21 32.10 -19.11 11.96
C CYS A 21 31.83 -18.59 10.54
N ALA A 22 30.63 -18.06 10.30
CA ALA A 22 30.27 -17.50 9.00
C ALA A 22 31.13 -16.28 8.64
N SER A 23 31.26 -15.32 9.56
CA SER A 23 32.07 -14.11 9.34
C SER A 23 33.54 -14.46 9.00
N LYS A 24 34.19 -15.32 9.80
CA LYS A 24 35.57 -15.77 9.52
C LYS A 24 35.71 -16.49 8.18
N ARG A 25 34.74 -17.34 7.81
CA ARG A 25 34.75 -18.04 6.52
C ARG A 25 34.68 -17.07 5.34
N TYR A 26 33.82 -16.05 5.43
CA TYR A 26 33.72 -15.02 4.40
C TYR A 26 35.01 -14.21 4.30
N THR A 27 35.60 -13.77 5.42
CA THR A 27 36.90 -13.07 5.45
C THR A 27 38.00 -13.89 4.77
N LYS A 28 38.12 -15.19 5.09
CA LYS A 28 39.13 -16.06 4.48
C LYS A 28 38.94 -16.27 2.97
N LYS A 29 37.69 -16.24 2.48
CA LYS A 29 37.41 -16.32 1.04
C LYS A 29 37.71 -14.98 0.37
N ALA A 30 37.34 -13.87 0.98
CA ALA A 30 37.59 -12.52 0.49
C ALA A 30 39.10 -12.24 0.35
N THR A 31 39.92 -12.61 1.34
CA THR A 31 41.38 -12.43 1.28
C THR A 31 42.03 -13.15 0.10
N LYS A 32 41.55 -14.35 -0.23
CA LYS A 32 42.03 -15.10 -1.41
C LYS A 32 41.67 -14.42 -2.73
N LEU A 33 40.49 -13.82 -2.81
CA LEU A 33 40.02 -13.12 -4.00
C LEU A 33 40.74 -11.77 -4.17
N GLU A 34 40.91 -11.03 -3.06
CA GLU A 34 41.71 -9.80 -3.02
C GLU A 34 43.15 -10.07 -3.49
N ALA A 35 43.76 -11.18 -3.04
CA ALA A 35 45.13 -11.55 -3.43
C ALA A 35 45.31 -11.83 -4.93
N ILE A 36 44.23 -12.17 -5.65
CA ILE A 36 44.26 -12.38 -7.11
C ILE A 36 43.64 -11.20 -7.88
N GLY A 37 43.40 -10.06 -7.22
CA GLY A 37 42.86 -8.84 -7.83
C GLY A 37 41.35 -8.84 -8.06
N GLN A 38 40.60 -9.83 -7.57
CA GLN A 38 39.15 -9.91 -7.64
C GLN A 38 38.50 -9.02 -6.55
N ASN A 39 38.71 -7.71 -6.68
CA ASN A 39 38.34 -6.71 -5.69
C ASN A 39 36.81 -6.57 -5.49
N ALA A 40 36.02 -6.74 -6.56
CA ALA A 40 34.56 -6.63 -6.48
C ALA A 40 33.98 -7.78 -5.63
N GLU A 41 34.37 -9.02 -5.92
CA GLU A 41 33.93 -10.20 -5.19
C GLU A 41 34.49 -10.22 -3.76
N ALA A 42 35.73 -9.75 -3.58
CA ALA A 42 36.31 -9.59 -2.26
C ALA A 42 35.54 -8.57 -1.41
N ALA A 43 35.19 -7.40 -1.97
CA ALA A 43 34.42 -6.37 -1.27
C ALA A 43 33.05 -6.89 -0.82
N GLU A 44 32.32 -7.61 -1.67
CA GLU A 44 31.03 -8.20 -1.28
C GLU A 44 31.18 -9.24 -0.17
N LEU A 45 32.21 -10.09 -0.22
CA LEU A 45 32.44 -11.08 0.85
C LEU A 45 32.90 -10.44 2.16
N TYR A 46 33.73 -9.40 2.11
CA TYR A 46 34.08 -8.62 3.29
C TYR A 46 32.85 -7.92 3.86
N TYR A 47 31.99 -7.33 3.02
CA TYR A 47 30.71 -6.74 3.42
C TYR A 47 29.83 -7.77 4.16
N LEU A 48 29.65 -8.96 3.59
CA LEU A 48 28.91 -10.05 4.23
C LEU A 48 29.54 -10.47 5.57
N ALA A 49 30.87 -10.50 5.65
CA ALA A 49 31.58 -10.83 6.89
C ALA A 49 31.33 -9.78 7.99
N VAL A 50 31.38 -8.48 7.67
CA VAL A 50 31.12 -7.38 8.61
C VAL A 50 29.64 -7.34 9.00
N ALA A 51 28.72 -7.50 8.04
CA ALA A 51 27.28 -7.56 8.30
C ALA A 51 26.91 -8.70 9.28
N LYS A 52 27.61 -9.84 9.20
CA LYS A 52 27.44 -10.95 10.16
C LYS A 52 28.09 -10.68 11.52
N LYS A 53 29.24 -10.01 11.55
CA LYS A 53 29.95 -9.66 12.79
C LYS A 53 30.68 -8.33 12.65
N ARG A 54 30.07 -7.26 13.17
CA ARG A 54 30.61 -5.89 13.11
C ARG A 54 31.93 -5.70 13.86
N THR A 55 32.29 -6.62 14.76
CA THR A 55 33.57 -6.61 15.49
C THR A 55 34.71 -7.34 14.77
N ASN A 56 34.49 -7.84 13.55
CA ASN A 56 35.52 -8.46 12.74
C ASN A 56 36.41 -7.39 12.07
N THR A 57 37.44 -6.94 12.78
CA THR A 57 38.35 -5.86 12.34
C THR A 57 39.13 -6.22 11.08
N GLU A 58 39.46 -7.49 10.86
CA GLU A 58 40.09 -7.97 9.62
C GLU A 58 39.17 -7.77 8.42
N ALA A 59 37.89 -8.16 8.56
CA ALA A 59 36.90 -7.94 7.52
C ALA A 59 36.62 -6.46 7.27
N MET A 60 36.60 -5.63 8.32
CA MET A 60 36.44 -4.18 8.17
C MET A 60 37.62 -3.55 7.41
N ALA A 61 38.85 -3.94 7.74
CA ALA A 61 40.04 -3.45 7.05
C ALA A 61 40.07 -3.91 5.58
N GLY A 62 39.69 -5.16 5.31
CA GLY A 62 39.51 -5.68 3.96
C GLY A 62 38.45 -4.89 3.18
N LEU A 63 37.25 -4.74 3.76
CA LEU A 63 36.16 -3.96 3.17
C LEU A 63 36.56 -2.52 2.89
N LYS A 64 37.31 -1.88 3.79
CA LYS A 64 37.79 -0.51 3.58
C LYS A 64 38.67 -0.41 2.35
N ARG A 65 39.62 -1.33 2.15
CA ARG A 65 40.53 -1.32 0.98
C ARG A 65 39.79 -1.65 -0.31
N THR A 66 39.15 -2.82 -0.36
CA THR A 66 38.49 -3.29 -1.58
C THR A 66 37.27 -2.43 -1.90
N GLY A 67 36.56 -1.95 -0.87
CA GLY A 67 35.44 -1.06 -1.04
C GLY A 67 35.83 0.32 -1.53
N GLN A 68 36.96 0.88 -1.06
CA GLN A 68 37.49 2.11 -1.63
C GLN A 68 37.81 1.95 -3.12
N ILE A 69 38.46 0.84 -3.52
CA ILE A 69 38.75 0.56 -4.95
C ILE A 69 37.46 0.54 -5.78
N MET A 70 36.40 -0.10 -5.27
CA MET A 70 35.12 -0.15 -5.97
C MET A 70 34.42 1.20 -6.05
N LEU A 71 34.48 2.00 -4.98
CA LEU A 71 33.95 3.36 -4.96
C LEU A 71 34.72 4.25 -5.95
N ASP A 72 36.05 4.21 -5.94
CA ASP A 72 36.91 4.98 -6.84
C ASP A 72 36.63 4.64 -8.30
N LYS A 73 36.38 3.35 -8.61
CA LYS A 73 35.94 2.93 -9.94
C LYS A 73 34.62 3.59 -10.35
N LYS A 74 33.60 3.55 -9.49
CA LYS A 74 32.29 4.17 -9.75
C LYS A 74 32.40 5.70 -9.91
N LEU A 75 33.20 6.34 -9.06
CA LEU A 75 33.46 7.78 -9.15
C LEU A 75 34.25 8.16 -10.41
N SER A 76 35.14 7.29 -10.89
CA SER A 76 35.82 7.47 -12.16
C SER A 76 34.87 7.36 -13.35
N GLU A 77 33.95 6.39 -13.34
CA GLU A 77 32.90 6.26 -14.37
C GLU A 77 31.99 7.51 -14.38
N PHE A 78 31.56 7.98 -13.20
CA PHE A 78 30.82 9.24 -13.08
C PHE A 78 31.62 10.43 -13.64
N ASN A 79 32.90 10.56 -13.28
CA ASN A 79 33.74 11.66 -13.78
C ASN A 79 33.92 11.64 -15.30
N GLN A 80 34.00 10.45 -15.90
CA GLN A 80 34.06 10.30 -17.35
C GLN A 80 32.75 10.78 -18.00
N ALA A 81 31.60 10.37 -17.45
CA ALA A 81 30.30 10.85 -17.93
C ALA A 81 30.15 12.38 -17.79
N TYR A 82 30.65 12.95 -16.68
CA TYR A 82 30.70 14.40 -16.46
C TYR A 82 31.53 15.12 -17.55
N ILE A 83 32.77 14.67 -17.78
CA ILE A 83 33.67 15.25 -18.79
C ILE A 83 33.06 15.16 -20.20
N ASN A 84 32.39 14.04 -20.49
CA ASN A 84 31.76 13.79 -21.79
C ASN A 84 30.37 14.45 -21.94
N GLN A 85 29.90 15.22 -20.94
CA GLN A 85 28.59 15.87 -20.92
C GLN A 85 27.41 14.87 -21.10
N GLN A 86 27.59 13.62 -20.66
CA GLN A 86 26.57 12.59 -20.70
C GLN A 86 25.63 12.74 -19.50
N ASN A 87 24.83 13.82 -19.48
CA ASN A 87 24.15 14.29 -18.27
C ASN A 87 23.29 13.22 -17.59
N LYS A 88 22.42 12.54 -18.36
CA LYS A 88 21.58 11.45 -17.83
C LYS A 88 22.44 10.37 -17.16
N GLU A 89 23.43 9.86 -17.87
CA GLU A 89 24.31 8.80 -17.39
C GLU A 89 25.08 9.24 -16.14
N GLY A 90 25.59 10.48 -16.12
CA GLY A 90 26.25 11.07 -14.96
C GLY A 90 25.38 11.12 -13.72
N VAL A 91 24.10 11.50 -13.82
CA VAL A 91 23.15 11.46 -12.69
C VAL A 91 23.07 10.06 -12.09
N TYR A 92 22.84 9.05 -12.93
CA TYR A 92 22.65 7.67 -12.46
C TYR A 92 23.94 7.04 -11.93
N LEU A 93 25.09 7.27 -12.57
CA LEU A 93 26.39 6.78 -12.07
C LEU A 93 26.75 7.37 -10.70
N TYR A 94 26.42 8.65 -10.46
CA TYR A 94 26.61 9.25 -9.15
C TYR A 94 25.67 8.65 -8.09
N GLU A 95 24.38 8.47 -8.41
CA GLU A 95 23.42 7.81 -7.50
C GLU A 95 23.91 6.39 -7.13
N GLU A 96 24.43 5.63 -8.08
CA GLU A 96 25.03 4.31 -7.82
C GLU A 96 26.28 4.38 -6.93
N ALA A 97 27.17 5.35 -7.15
CA ALA A 97 28.34 5.55 -6.32
C ALA A 97 27.93 5.89 -4.87
N LYS A 98 26.91 6.75 -4.72
CA LYS A 98 26.38 7.16 -3.43
C LYS A 98 25.68 6.01 -2.71
N GLU A 99 24.88 5.21 -3.42
CA GLU A 99 24.22 4.02 -2.86
C GLU A 99 25.27 3.01 -2.36
N TYR A 100 26.32 2.77 -3.15
CA TYR A 100 27.41 1.90 -2.74
C TYR A 100 28.14 2.41 -1.48
N TYR A 101 28.45 3.70 -1.46
CA TYR A 101 29.04 4.35 -0.29
C TYR A 101 28.16 4.20 0.96
N ASP A 102 26.86 4.47 0.85
CA ASP A 102 25.90 4.36 1.95
C ASP A 102 25.73 2.92 2.43
N LYS A 103 25.73 1.94 1.50
CA LYS A 103 25.73 0.50 1.81
C LYS A 103 26.92 0.12 2.69
N VAL A 104 28.13 0.56 2.35
CA VAL A 104 29.34 0.26 3.14
C VAL A 104 29.36 1.01 4.47
N ALA A 105 28.92 2.27 4.48
CA ALA A 105 28.78 3.06 5.70
C ALA A 105 27.79 2.43 6.70
N ALA A 106 26.69 1.83 6.22
CA ALA A 106 25.67 1.20 7.06
C ALA A 106 26.18 0.02 7.91
N VAL A 107 27.30 -0.60 7.52
CA VAL A 107 27.97 -1.66 8.30
C VAL A 107 29.12 -1.14 9.18
N GLY A 108 29.29 0.18 9.27
CA GLY A 108 30.28 0.85 10.12
C GLY A 108 31.67 0.94 9.51
N VAL A 109 31.79 0.83 8.18
CA VAL A 109 33.06 1.05 7.46
C VAL A 109 32.96 2.35 6.68
N GLU A 110 33.87 3.27 6.98
CA GLU A 110 33.92 4.57 6.33
C GLU A 110 34.87 4.52 5.12
N LEU A 111 34.34 4.92 3.96
CA LEU A 111 35.08 5.15 2.74
C LEU A 111 35.33 6.64 2.56
N ASN A 112 36.32 7.01 1.74
CA ASN A 112 36.52 8.40 1.34
C ASN A 112 35.66 8.72 0.12
N PHE A 113 34.71 9.64 0.28
CA PHE A 113 33.91 10.20 -0.82
C PHE A 113 34.23 11.70 -0.90
N PRO A 114 35.14 12.12 -1.80
CA PRO A 114 35.51 13.52 -1.92
C PRO A 114 34.31 14.42 -2.24
N SER A 115 34.16 15.52 -1.48
CA SER A 115 32.97 16.39 -1.57
C SER A 115 32.81 17.10 -2.91
N TYR A 116 33.89 17.30 -3.67
CA TYR A 116 33.83 17.96 -4.97
C TYR A 116 32.96 17.20 -5.99
N TYR A 117 32.82 15.87 -5.85
CA TYR A 117 31.92 15.09 -6.72
C TYR A 117 30.46 15.50 -6.54
N ASN A 118 30.07 16.00 -5.37
CA ASN A 118 28.73 16.53 -5.16
C ASN A 118 28.48 17.77 -6.02
N ASN A 119 29.47 18.64 -6.19
CA ASN A 119 29.32 19.83 -7.04
C ASN A 119 29.13 19.44 -8.51
N TYR A 120 29.93 18.49 -9.02
CA TYR A 120 29.77 17.96 -10.38
C TYR A 120 28.41 17.27 -10.58
N TYR A 121 27.92 16.57 -9.55
CA TYR A 121 26.61 15.96 -9.60
C TYR A 121 25.50 17.00 -9.68
N GLU A 122 25.55 18.06 -8.86
CA GLU A 122 24.56 19.13 -8.92
C GLU A 122 24.56 19.84 -10.28
N GLU A 123 25.72 20.09 -10.89
CA GLU A 123 25.82 20.64 -12.25
C GLU A 123 25.13 19.74 -13.29
N VAL A 124 25.49 18.46 -13.32
CA VAL A 124 24.93 17.48 -14.28
C VAL A 124 23.44 17.28 -14.07
N LYS A 125 23.01 17.15 -12.82
CA LYS A 125 21.60 16.99 -12.45
C LYS A 125 20.79 18.21 -12.88
N ASN A 126 21.29 19.43 -12.65
CA ASN A 126 20.58 20.63 -13.06
C ASN A 126 20.36 20.70 -14.58
N THR A 127 21.41 20.42 -15.37
CA THR A 127 21.29 20.36 -16.84
C THR A 127 20.34 19.26 -17.29
N PHE A 128 20.46 18.04 -16.73
CA PHE A 128 19.56 16.94 -17.05
C PHE A 128 18.10 17.26 -16.73
N LEU A 129 17.81 17.86 -15.57
CA LEU A 129 16.46 18.24 -15.17
C LEU A 129 15.88 19.30 -16.10
N GLU A 130 16.69 20.24 -16.60
CA GLU A 130 16.26 21.24 -17.57
C GLU A 130 15.91 20.63 -18.93
N GLU A 131 16.75 19.76 -19.46
CA GLU A 131 16.50 19.02 -20.70
C GLU A 131 15.22 18.18 -20.60
N GLN A 132 15.06 17.43 -19.50
CA GLN A 132 13.89 16.60 -19.26
C GLN A 132 12.63 17.46 -19.09
N TYR A 133 12.72 18.60 -18.40
CA TYR A 133 11.58 19.49 -18.23
C TYR A 133 11.09 20.07 -19.56
N PHE A 134 12.01 20.51 -20.43
CA PHE A 134 11.67 20.97 -21.78
C PHE A 134 11.04 19.84 -22.60
N LYS A 135 11.64 18.65 -22.59
CA LYS A 135 11.12 17.47 -23.28
C LYS A 135 9.72 17.09 -22.79
N GLY A 136 9.51 17.03 -21.48
CA GLY A 136 8.22 16.70 -20.87
C GLY A 136 7.14 17.72 -21.22
N THR A 137 7.49 19.00 -21.22
CA THR A 137 6.58 20.10 -21.61
C THR A 137 6.16 19.95 -23.07
N LYS A 138 7.12 19.73 -23.98
CA LYS A 138 6.82 19.47 -25.39
C LYS A 138 5.92 18.24 -25.59
N LEU A 139 6.14 17.18 -24.82
CA LEU A 139 5.28 15.98 -24.87
C LEU A 139 3.86 16.26 -24.37
N LEU A 140 3.68 17.14 -23.38
CA LEU A 140 2.35 17.60 -22.95
C LEU A 140 1.67 18.43 -24.05
N ASP A 141 2.39 19.34 -24.68
CA ASP A 141 1.86 20.18 -25.77
C ASP A 141 1.43 19.32 -26.97
N GLU A 142 2.12 18.22 -27.22
CA GLU A 142 1.78 17.20 -28.23
C GLU A 142 0.71 16.18 -27.75
N GLU A 143 0.14 16.36 -26.56
CA GLU A 143 -0.82 15.46 -25.90
C GLU A 143 -0.33 14.01 -25.74
N LYS A 144 0.99 13.79 -25.73
CA LYS A 144 1.61 12.49 -25.47
C LYS A 144 1.72 12.22 -23.98
N PHE A 145 0.57 12.18 -23.31
CA PHE A 145 0.43 12.12 -21.85
C PHE A 145 1.26 11.02 -21.19
N GLY A 146 1.18 9.77 -21.65
CA GLY A 146 1.95 8.67 -21.05
C GLY A 146 3.47 8.81 -21.18
N GLN A 147 3.96 9.46 -22.25
CA GLN A 147 5.40 9.75 -22.37
C GLN A 147 5.81 10.91 -21.46
N ALA A 148 4.99 11.96 -21.39
CA ALA A 148 5.21 13.08 -20.49
C ALA A 148 5.20 12.66 -19.02
N GLU A 149 4.28 11.78 -18.64
CA GLU A 149 4.17 11.22 -17.30
C GLU A 149 5.48 10.56 -16.86
N ASN A 150 6.07 9.71 -17.71
CA ASN A 150 7.34 9.07 -17.41
C ASN A 150 8.49 10.08 -17.20
N VAL A 151 8.52 11.14 -18.02
CA VAL A 151 9.52 12.20 -17.90
C VAL A 151 9.35 12.98 -16.60
N PHE A 152 8.12 13.42 -16.27
CA PHE A 152 7.88 14.18 -15.04
C PHE A 152 7.99 13.34 -13.78
N LYS A 153 7.69 12.03 -13.82
CA LYS A 153 7.99 11.10 -12.72
C LYS A 153 9.48 11.07 -12.40
N GLU A 154 10.33 11.02 -13.42
CA GLU A 154 11.79 11.03 -13.25
C GLU A 154 12.26 12.35 -12.64
N ILE A 155 11.74 13.48 -13.12
CA ILE A 155 12.05 14.80 -12.55
C ILE A 155 11.63 14.89 -11.08
N VAL A 156 10.40 14.49 -10.75
CA VAL A 156 9.89 14.55 -9.36
C VAL A 156 10.66 13.59 -8.44
N ARG A 157 11.11 12.43 -8.93
CA ARG A 157 11.98 11.51 -8.17
C ARG A 157 13.31 12.17 -7.81
N LEU A 158 13.94 12.82 -8.78
CA LEU A 158 15.26 13.43 -8.62
C LEU A 158 15.20 14.74 -7.81
N GLN A 159 14.18 15.56 -8.06
CA GLN A 159 13.97 16.83 -7.37
C GLN A 159 12.46 17.15 -7.28
N PRO A 160 11.81 16.80 -6.16
CA PRO A 160 10.37 16.95 -6.00
C PRO A 160 9.84 18.38 -6.18
N ASN A 161 10.67 19.40 -5.96
CA ASN A 161 10.28 20.81 -6.05
C ASN A 161 10.92 21.50 -7.28
N TYR A 162 11.25 20.74 -8.32
CA TYR A 162 11.78 21.31 -9.57
C TYR A 162 10.67 21.99 -10.37
N LYS A 163 10.63 23.33 -10.32
CA LYS A 163 9.62 24.15 -11.02
C LYS A 163 8.20 23.66 -10.68
N ASP A 164 7.30 23.63 -11.66
CA ASP A 164 5.93 23.10 -11.59
C ASP A 164 5.83 21.62 -12.02
N SER A 165 6.92 20.85 -11.95
CA SER A 165 6.95 19.47 -12.47
C SER A 165 5.96 18.53 -11.79
N LYS A 166 5.61 18.78 -10.51
CA LYS A 166 4.54 18.04 -9.81
C LYS A 166 3.17 18.30 -10.45
N ASP A 167 2.87 19.55 -10.78
CA ASP A 167 1.61 19.92 -11.41
C ASP A 167 1.55 19.38 -12.84
N LYS A 168 2.66 19.45 -13.58
CA LYS A 168 2.78 18.83 -14.91
C LYS A 168 2.63 17.31 -14.88
N LEU A 169 3.14 16.64 -13.84
CA LEU A 169 2.92 15.22 -13.64
C LEU A 169 1.44 14.90 -13.38
N ILE A 170 0.75 15.71 -12.56
CA ILE A 170 -0.69 15.58 -12.33
C ILE A 170 -1.45 15.70 -13.66
N ILE A 171 -1.13 16.72 -14.47
CA ILE A 171 -1.74 16.90 -15.79
C ILE A 171 -1.47 15.68 -16.68
N ALA A 172 -0.21 15.25 -16.79
CA ALA A 172 0.17 14.09 -17.61
C ALA A 172 -0.57 12.81 -17.22
N THR A 173 -0.84 12.63 -15.93
CA THR A 173 -1.45 11.41 -15.39
C THR A 173 -2.98 11.43 -15.49
N TYR A 174 -3.61 12.57 -15.17
CA TYR A 174 -5.05 12.63 -14.93
C TYR A 174 -5.85 13.34 -16.03
N GLU A 175 -5.21 14.14 -16.90
CA GLU A 175 -5.90 14.70 -18.08
C GLU A 175 -6.50 13.62 -19.00
N PRO A 176 -5.78 12.55 -19.40
CA PRO A 176 -6.38 11.51 -20.25
C PRO A 176 -7.54 10.79 -19.55
N LYS A 177 -7.43 10.51 -18.25
CA LYS A 177 -8.51 9.90 -17.46
C LYS A 177 -9.72 10.82 -17.33
N TYR A 178 -9.49 12.12 -17.16
CA TYR A 178 -10.55 13.12 -17.10
C TYR A 178 -11.33 13.17 -18.42
N ARG A 179 -10.61 13.19 -19.55
CA ARG A 179 -11.23 13.13 -20.89
C ARG A 179 -11.99 11.82 -21.13
N GLU A 180 -11.42 10.69 -20.71
CA GLU A 180 -12.11 9.40 -20.76
C GLU A 180 -13.39 9.42 -19.90
N SER A 181 -13.33 10.00 -18.71
CA SER A 181 -14.49 10.11 -17.81
C SER A 181 -15.62 10.90 -18.45
N LEU A 182 -15.30 12.00 -19.15
CA LEU A 182 -16.27 12.78 -19.92
C LEU A 182 -16.87 11.98 -21.07
N ASP A 183 -16.05 11.27 -21.87
CA ASP A 183 -16.55 10.39 -22.93
C ASP A 183 -17.51 9.31 -22.37
N LYS A 184 -17.18 8.72 -21.21
CA LYS A 184 -18.09 7.79 -20.53
C LYS A 184 -19.41 8.44 -20.14
N MET A 185 -19.41 9.70 -19.66
CA MET A 185 -20.65 10.43 -19.36
C MET A 185 -21.49 10.65 -20.61
N ASP A 186 -20.86 11.09 -21.70
CA ASP A 186 -21.55 11.39 -22.97
C ASP A 186 -22.24 10.14 -23.55
N ASN A 187 -21.65 8.96 -23.32
CA ASN A 187 -22.20 7.67 -23.68
C ASN A 187 -23.16 7.07 -22.62
N GLY A 188 -23.56 7.83 -21.60
CA GLY A 188 -24.49 7.41 -20.55
C GLY A 188 -23.93 6.40 -19.55
N MET A 189 -22.61 6.14 -19.57
CA MET A 189 -21.92 5.21 -18.67
C MET A 189 -21.56 5.87 -17.32
N TYR A 190 -22.55 6.47 -16.66
CA TYR A 190 -22.35 7.27 -15.44
C TYR A 190 -21.67 6.52 -14.29
N ARG A 191 -21.98 5.23 -14.09
CA ARG A 191 -21.34 4.44 -13.02
C ARG A 191 -19.85 4.21 -13.26
N GLN A 192 -19.43 4.01 -14.52
CA GLN A 192 -18.01 3.87 -14.85
C GLN A 192 -17.30 5.22 -14.67
N SER A 193 -17.90 6.29 -15.18
CA SER A 193 -17.35 7.65 -15.05
C SER A 193 -17.20 8.08 -13.59
N TYR A 194 -18.18 7.74 -12.72
CA TYR A 194 -18.09 7.98 -11.27
C TYR A 194 -16.79 7.43 -10.66
N TYR A 195 -16.44 6.18 -10.98
CA TYR A 195 -15.23 5.55 -10.44
C TYR A 195 -13.95 6.12 -11.05
N LEU A 196 -13.98 6.55 -12.32
CA LEU A 196 -12.84 7.24 -12.92
C LEU A 196 -12.60 8.60 -12.26
N PHE A 197 -13.65 9.39 -11.98
CA PHE A 197 -13.51 10.64 -11.23
C PHE A 197 -13.11 10.41 -9.77
N GLU A 198 -13.54 9.31 -9.14
CA GLU A 198 -13.06 8.91 -7.82
C GLU A 198 -11.55 8.68 -7.83
N GLU A 199 -11.03 7.94 -8.80
CA GLU A 199 -9.59 7.72 -8.96
C GLU A 199 -8.82 9.04 -9.19
N ILE A 200 -9.38 9.96 -9.99
CA ILE A 200 -8.79 11.29 -10.18
C ILE A 200 -8.76 12.08 -8.87
N ILE A 201 -9.84 12.03 -8.07
CA ILE A 201 -9.93 12.75 -6.79
C ILE A 201 -8.93 12.19 -5.77
N GLU A 202 -8.81 10.87 -5.67
CA GLU A 202 -7.84 10.22 -4.79
C GLU A 202 -6.40 10.58 -5.16
N GLY A 203 -6.12 10.71 -6.46
CA GLY A 203 -4.78 10.94 -6.99
C GLY A 203 -4.36 12.41 -7.12
N ALA A 204 -5.30 13.31 -7.39
CA ALA A 204 -5.05 14.71 -7.75
C ALA A 204 -5.96 15.71 -7.03
N GLY A 205 -6.86 15.26 -6.15
CA GLY A 205 -7.77 16.12 -5.41
C GLY A 205 -8.75 16.85 -6.34
N ALA A 206 -8.81 18.17 -6.22
CA ALA A 206 -9.72 19.02 -6.99
C ALA A 206 -9.22 19.30 -8.42
N TYR A 207 -8.85 18.25 -9.15
CA TYR A 207 -8.42 18.38 -10.53
C TYR A 207 -9.61 18.76 -11.41
N LYS A 208 -9.60 19.99 -11.94
CA LYS A 208 -10.72 20.56 -12.74
C LYS A 208 -12.06 20.40 -11.98
N SER A 209 -13.12 19.95 -12.64
CA SER A 209 -14.46 19.78 -12.06
C SER A 209 -14.73 18.34 -11.59
N SER A 210 -13.70 17.59 -11.18
CA SER A 210 -13.85 16.15 -10.89
C SER A 210 -14.84 15.88 -9.76
N TYR A 211 -14.91 16.73 -8.73
CA TYR A 211 -15.88 16.58 -7.64
C TYR A 211 -17.32 16.78 -8.10
N GLU A 212 -17.58 17.85 -8.84
CA GLU A 212 -18.91 18.16 -9.37
C GLU A 212 -19.38 17.07 -10.34
N LEU A 213 -18.51 16.66 -11.26
CA LEU A 213 -18.83 15.63 -12.25
C LEU A 213 -19.01 14.24 -11.63
N LYS A 214 -18.24 13.90 -10.59
CA LYS A 214 -18.49 12.67 -9.79
C LYS A 214 -19.88 12.70 -9.17
N SER A 215 -20.28 13.83 -8.59
CA SER A 215 -21.62 14.00 -8.00
C SER A 215 -22.73 13.89 -9.06
N GLU A 216 -22.53 14.47 -10.24
CA GLU A 216 -23.47 14.35 -11.36
C GLU A 216 -23.59 12.91 -11.85
N CYS A 217 -22.47 12.20 -11.97
CA CYS A 217 -22.45 10.78 -12.31
C CYS A 217 -23.19 9.92 -11.29
N LEU A 218 -23.05 10.25 -10.00
CA LEU A 218 -23.80 9.60 -8.94
C LEU A 218 -25.30 9.81 -9.11
N GLU A 219 -25.74 11.06 -9.34
CA GLU A 219 -27.14 11.38 -9.54
C GLU A 219 -27.74 10.64 -10.74
N LYS A 220 -27.09 10.73 -11.90
CA LYS A 220 -27.58 10.14 -13.15
C LYS A 220 -27.44 8.62 -13.21
N GLY A 221 -26.45 8.05 -12.51
CA GLY A 221 -26.23 6.60 -12.41
C GLY A 221 -27.02 5.92 -11.29
N SER A 222 -27.65 6.70 -10.41
CA SER A 222 -28.46 6.21 -9.30
C SER A 222 -29.79 5.63 -9.78
N MET A 223 -30.28 4.67 -9.01
CA MET A 223 -31.62 4.13 -9.11
C MET A 223 -32.30 4.19 -7.75
N THR A 224 -33.60 4.47 -7.77
CA THR A 224 -34.41 4.45 -6.56
C THR A 224 -35.07 3.10 -6.45
N VAL A 225 -34.82 2.40 -5.34
CA VAL A 225 -35.49 1.14 -5.02
C VAL A 225 -36.58 1.45 -4.01
N VAL A 226 -37.83 1.29 -4.42
CA VAL A 226 -38.99 1.39 -3.54
C VAL A 226 -39.27 -0.01 -3.01
N MET A 227 -39.24 -0.20 -1.70
CA MET A 227 -39.62 -1.47 -1.08
C MET A 227 -41.08 -1.40 -0.67
N GLU A 228 -41.89 -2.33 -1.16
CA GLU A 228 -43.25 -2.53 -0.64
C GLU A 228 -43.22 -3.35 0.65
N ASP A 229 -44.26 -3.18 1.47
CA ASP A 229 -44.50 -3.99 2.66
C ASP A 229 -44.35 -5.49 2.36
N VAL A 230 -43.60 -6.18 3.22
CA VAL A 230 -43.44 -7.63 3.12
C VAL A 230 -44.77 -8.31 3.42
N LYS A 231 -45.33 -9.00 2.43
CA LYS A 231 -46.58 -9.75 2.60
C LYS A 231 -46.28 -11.09 3.27
N ASN A 232 -46.98 -11.40 4.35
CA ASN A 232 -46.87 -12.70 5.03
C ASN A 232 -48.19 -13.46 4.91
N THR A 233 -48.20 -14.50 4.09
CA THR A 233 -49.38 -15.37 3.91
C THR A 233 -49.33 -16.63 4.79
N THR A 234 -48.37 -16.70 5.72
CA THR A 234 -48.22 -17.82 6.66
C THR A 234 -48.96 -17.56 7.98
N ALA A 235 -49.11 -18.61 8.79
CA ALA A 235 -49.72 -18.51 10.12
C ALA A 235 -48.79 -17.91 11.20
N THR A 236 -47.52 -17.64 10.89
CA THR A 236 -46.54 -17.15 11.88
C THR A 236 -46.39 -15.64 11.76
N ALA A 237 -46.93 -14.89 12.71
CA ALA A 237 -46.83 -13.43 12.75
C ALA A 237 -45.40 -12.94 13.06
N GLY A 238 -45.06 -11.73 12.62
CA GLY A 238 -43.76 -11.08 12.87
C GLY A 238 -42.63 -11.51 11.93
N LEU A 239 -42.91 -12.41 10.98
CA LEU A 239 -41.93 -12.78 9.94
C LEU A 239 -41.76 -11.66 8.93
N GLU A 240 -42.82 -10.93 8.61
CA GLU A 240 -42.83 -9.77 7.73
C GLU A 240 -41.81 -8.73 8.18
N SER A 241 -41.90 -8.25 9.42
CA SER A 241 -41.00 -7.23 9.96
C SER A 241 -39.56 -7.71 10.12
N THR A 242 -39.38 -9.00 10.45
CA THR A 242 -38.05 -9.62 10.53
C THR A 242 -37.39 -9.71 9.15
N MET A 243 -38.14 -10.12 8.13
CA MET A 243 -37.67 -10.20 6.74
C MET A 243 -37.34 -8.81 6.21
N GLU A 244 -38.24 -7.86 6.44
CA GLU A 244 -38.08 -6.47 6.04
C GLU A 244 -36.80 -5.85 6.61
N SER A 245 -36.62 -5.95 7.94
CA SER A 245 -35.41 -5.46 8.61
C SER A 245 -34.15 -6.13 8.06
N THR A 246 -34.21 -7.43 7.77
CA THR A 246 -33.09 -8.18 7.19
C THR A 246 -32.74 -7.70 5.78
N LEU A 247 -33.74 -7.44 4.93
CA LEU A 247 -33.56 -6.92 3.59
C LEU A 247 -32.96 -5.51 3.61
N ILE A 248 -33.52 -4.61 4.42
CA ILE A 248 -32.99 -3.24 4.59
C ILE A 248 -31.53 -3.29 5.01
N ASN A 249 -31.19 -4.11 6.03
CA ASN A 249 -29.83 -4.22 6.52
C ASN A 249 -28.89 -4.77 5.45
N LYS A 250 -29.28 -5.83 4.73
CA LYS A 250 -28.47 -6.40 3.65
C LYS A 250 -28.25 -5.43 2.49
N ILE A 251 -29.26 -4.63 2.13
CA ILE A 251 -29.13 -3.61 1.08
C ILE A 251 -28.16 -2.50 1.54
N LYS A 252 -28.25 -2.08 2.80
CA LYS A 252 -27.31 -1.11 3.38
C LYS A 252 -25.88 -1.66 3.46
N GLU A 253 -25.72 -2.93 3.82
CA GLU A 253 -24.43 -3.62 3.88
C GLU A 253 -23.78 -3.81 2.50
N PHE A 254 -24.57 -3.82 1.42
CA PHE A 254 -24.06 -3.93 0.06
C PHE A 254 -23.26 -2.68 -0.38
N ASP A 255 -23.36 -1.57 0.36
CA ASP A 255 -22.59 -0.32 0.20
C ASP A 255 -22.47 0.14 -1.26
N ASN A 256 -23.59 0.10 -1.97
CA ASN A 256 -23.62 0.51 -3.38
C ASN A 256 -24.02 1.99 -3.48
N PRO A 257 -23.13 2.88 -3.96
CA PRO A 257 -23.41 4.32 -3.99
C PRO A 257 -24.58 4.68 -4.91
N PHE A 258 -24.94 3.81 -5.86
CA PHE A 258 -26.01 4.06 -6.84
C PHE A 258 -27.39 3.58 -6.41
N ILE A 259 -27.56 2.99 -5.23
CA ILE A 259 -28.86 2.49 -4.76
C ILE A 259 -29.41 3.43 -3.68
N LYS A 260 -30.55 4.06 -3.95
CA LYS A 260 -31.31 4.85 -2.99
C LYS A 260 -32.55 4.07 -2.56
N LEU A 261 -32.53 3.50 -1.36
CA LEU A 261 -33.67 2.76 -0.79
C LEU A 261 -34.70 3.74 -0.21
N VAL A 262 -35.96 3.61 -0.61
CA VAL A 262 -37.10 4.39 -0.11
C VAL A 262 -38.19 3.43 0.37
N ASP A 263 -38.76 3.75 1.53
CA ASP A 263 -39.88 3.03 2.14
C ASP A 263 -41.21 3.44 1.47
N SER A 264 -42.09 2.48 1.16
CA SER A 264 -43.39 2.72 0.52
C SER A 264 -44.32 3.65 1.31
N ASP A 265 -44.20 3.68 2.64
CA ASP A 265 -45.05 4.50 3.50
C ASP A 265 -44.71 6.01 3.48
N ASN A 266 -43.49 6.35 3.04
CA ASN A 266 -43.11 7.74 2.84
C ASN A 266 -43.62 8.21 1.48
N ASN A 267 -44.86 8.74 1.46
CA ASN A 267 -45.46 9.57 0.41
C ASN A 267 -44.50 9.96 -0.74
N PHE A 268 -44.26 9.03 -1.68
CA PHE A 268 -43.48 9.27 -2.90
C PHE A 268 -44.25 10.13 -3.92
N LYS A 269 -45.22 10.91 -3.44
CA LYS A 269 -45.90 11.97 -4.19
C LYS A 269 -45.33 13.33 -3.78
N SER A 270 -44.04 13.58 -4.04
CA SER A 270 -43.60 14.95 -4.29
C SER A 270 -42.20 15.04 -4.88
N LYS A 271 -42.11 15.79 -5.98
CA LYS A 271 -40.92 16.40 -6.60
C LYS A 271 -39.98 15.51 -7.40
N THR A 272 -40.44 15.10 -8.58
CA THR A 272 -39.56 14.91 -9.75
C THR A 272 -40.21 15.52 -10.99
N ALA A 273 -40.31 16.85 -10.98
CA ALA A 273 -40.15 17.61 -12.21
C ALA A 273 -38.64 17.82 -12.38
N GLY A 274 -37.96 16.94 -13.13
CA GLY A 274 -36.59 17.24 -13.59
C GLY A 274 -35.64 16.08 -13.84
N SER A 275 -35.70 14.97 -13.10
CA SER A 275 -34.79 13.85 -13.31
C SER A 275 -35.51 12.51 -13.39
N SER A 276 -35.36 11.87 -14.54
CA SER A 276 -35.79 10.51 -14.86
C SER A 276 -34.99 9.50 -14.02
N LEU A 277 -35.19 9.48 -12.70
CA LEU A 277 -34.69 8.40 -11.86
C LEU A 277 -35.54 7.17 -12.14
N SER A 278 -34.90 6.14 -12.70
CA SER A 278 -35.52 4.82 -12.81
C SER A 278 -35.90 4.33 -11.42
N SER A 279 -37.20 4.08 -11.22
CA SER A 279 -37.73 3.50 -10.00
C SER A 279 -37.91 2.00 -10.22
N ILE A 280 -37.35 1.20 -9.32
CA ILE A 280 -37.58 -0.25 -9.28
C ILE A 280 -38.34 -0.55 -7.99
N THR A 281 -39.41 -1.32 -8.10
CA THR A 281 -40.17 -1.79 -6.94
C THR A 281 -39.67 -3.16 -6.51
N LEU A 282 -39.31 -3.31 -5.24
CA LEU A 282 -38.98 -4.58 -4.61
C LEU A 282 -40.21 -5.10 -3.86
N ILE A 283 -40.74 -6.22 -4.32
CA ILE A 283 -41.91 -6.89 -3.74
C ILE A 283 -41.44 -8.18 -3.09
N CYS A 284 -41.82 -8.40 -1.82
CA CYS A 284 -41.48 -9.59 -1.08
C CYS A 284 -42.73 -10.25 -0.50
N GLU A 285 -42.88 -11.56 -0.70
CA GLU A 285 -43.96 -12.35 -0.13
C GLU A 285 -43.42 -13.62 0.52
N ILE A 286 -43.80 -13.85 1.78
CA ILE A 286 -43.52 -15.04 2.55
C ILE A 286 -44.69 -16.00 2.36
N THR A 287 -44.53 -16.95 1.44
CA THR A 287 -45.57 -17.94 1.09
C THR A 287 -45.54 -19.21 1.95
N LYS A 288 -44.39 -19.51 2.56
CA LYS A 288 -44.21 -20.67 3.43
C LYS A 288 -43.11 -20.44 4.45
N PHE A 289 -43.37 -20.83 5.69
CA PHE A 289 -42.39 -20.86 6.77
C PHE A 289 -42.41 -22.21 7.47
N THR A 290 -41.24 -22.76 7.80
CA THR A 290 -41.13 -24.02 8.53
C THR A 290 -40.03 -23.88 9.57
N TYR A 291 -40.38 -24.09 10.83
CA TYR A 291 -39.46 -23.99 11.96
C TYR A 291 -39.24 -25.38 12.57
N ASN A 292 -38.02 -25.90 12.43
CA ASN A 292 -37.62 -27.16 13.05
C ASN A 292 -37.04 -26.87 14.43
N LYS A 293 -37.87 -26.97 15.47
CA LYS A 293 -37.43 -26.89 16.85
C LYS A 293 -36.67 -28.17 17.19
N GLY A 294 -35.34 -28.09 17.30
CA GLY A 294 -34.52 -29.20 17.80
C GLY A 294 -35.01 -29.69 19.17
N SER A 295 -34.75 -30.96 19.50
CA SER A 295 -35.18 -31.57 20.76
C SER A 295 -34.58 -30.84 21.97
N GLN A 296 -35.41 -30.41 22.91
CA GLN A 296 -34.97 -29.78 24.15
C GLN A 296 -34.23 -30.81 25.03
N SER A 297 -32.93 -30.61 25.28
CA SER A 297 -32.22 -31.33 26.35
C SER A 297 -32.47 -30.62 27.68
N LYS A 298 -33.35 -31.20 28.51
CA LYS A 298 -33.60 -30.74 29.89
C LYS A 298 -32.62 -31.49 30.80
N THR A 299 -31.63 -30.81 31.37
CA THR A 299 -30.80 -31.38 32.44
C THR A 299 -31.31 -30.86 33.78
N GLU A 300 -31.97 -31.73 34.55
CA GLU A 300 -32.48 -31.42 35.90
C GLU A 300 -31.34 -31.59 36.93
N LYS A 301 -30.95 -30.52 37.62
CA LYS A 301 -29.99 -30.60 38.74
C LYS A 301 -30.76 -30.67 40.06
N ARG A 302 -30.80 -31.85 40.69
CA ARG A 302 -31.36 -32.03 42.05
C ARG A 302 -30.33 -31.62 43.10
N GLY A 303 -30.66 -30.62 43.94
CA GLY A 303 -29.90 -30.26 45.13
C GLY A 303 -30.53 -30.86 46.40
N TYR A 304 -29.71 -31.29 47.36
CA TYR A 304 -30.17 -31.84 48.65
C TYR A 304 -30.34 -30.74 49.71
N LEU A 305 -31.45 -30.78 50.46
CA LEU A 305 -31.69 -29.94 51.64
C LEU A 305 -31.15 -30.61 52.92
N LYS A 306 -30.22 -29.94 53.61
CA LYS A 306 -29.64 -30.38 54.88
C LYS A 306 -30.60 -30.06 56.04
N LYS A 307 -31.22 -31.09 56.64
CA LYS A 307 -32.00 -30.95 57.88
C LYS A 307 -31.11 -31.23 59.10
N LYS A 308 -30.89 -30.22 59.96
CA LYS A 308 -30.30 -30.43 61.30
C LYS A 308 -31.43 -30.72 62.29
N VAL A 309 -31.33 -31.85 63.00
CA VAL A 309 -32.24 -32.18 64.12
C VAL A 309 -31.44 -32.05 65.41
N LYS A 310 -31.93 -31.25 66.36
CA LYS A 310 -31.41 -31.24 67.74
C LYS A 310 -32.04 -32.42 68.49
N VAL A 311 -31.22 -33.33 68.99
CA VAL A 311 -31.67 -34.43 69.85
C VAL A 311 -31.40 -34.02 71.30
N LEU A 312 -32.41 -34.16 72.17
CA LEU A 312 -32.25 -33.95 73.61
C LEU A 312 -31.64 -35.21 74.22
N ASN A 313 -30.51 -35.09 74.89
CA ASN A 313 -29.79 -36.22 75.49
C ASN A 313 -30.56 -36.69 76.73
N ARG A 314 -31.11 -37.91 76.74
CA ARG A 314 -31.61 -38.55 77.96
C ARG A 314 -30.46 -39.32 78.60
N GLU A 315 -29.55 -38.57 79.23
CA GLU A 315 -28.62 -38.98 80.30
C GLU A 315 -27.65 -37.81 80.55
N THR A 316 -28.17 -36.78 81.22
CA THR A 316 -27.57 -35.80 82.16
C THR A 316 -28.51 -34.62 82.29
#